data_AF-A0A0F7EEH7-F1
#
_entry.id   AF-A0A0F7EEH7-F1
#
_cell.length_a   1.000
_cell.length_b   1.000
_cell.length_c   1.000
_cell.angle_alpha   90.00
_cell.angle_beta   90.00
_cell.angle_gamma   90.00
#
_symmetry.space_group_name_H-M   'P 1'
#
loop_
_entity.id
_entity.type
_entity.pdbx_description
1 polymer ?
#
loop_
_entity_poly.entity_id
_entity_poly.type
_entity_poly.pdbx_seq_one_letter_code
_entity_poly.pdbx_strand_id
1 'polypeptide(L)'
;MDNLTARRSLTTNQQLMVNAEFEKRKRSKLIAYLLWIFLGILGGHRFYSGDNGIAVGMIVVSVISWFLMFIPITVWAIIDVFLIGKRIDKLNEQLETTIIQKVKMINIVTTT
;
A
#
# COMPACT_ATOMS: atom_id res chain seq x y z
N MET A 1 12.01 2.50 13.48
CA MET A 1 13.32 1.87 13.23
C MET A 1 13.55 1.93 11.74
N ASP A 2 14.71 2.40 11.31
CA ASP A 2 15.02 2.52 9.88
C ASP A 2 15.13 1.11 9.25
N ASN A 3 14.39 0.84 8.17
CA ASN A 3 14.37 -0.47 7.49
C ASN A 3 15.77 -0.85 6.97
N LEU A 4 16.58 0.15 6.63
CA LEU A 4 17.97 0.01 6.20
C LEU A 4 18.84 -0.65 7.28
N THR A 5 18.69 -0.27 8.55
CA THR A 5 19.47 -0.83 9.66
C THR A 5 19.05 -2.27 9.94
N ALA A 6 17.75 -2.55 9.86
CA ALA A 6 17.22 -3.88 10.05
C ALA A 6 17.73 -4.86 8.98
N ARG A 7 17.83 -4.43 7.71
CA ARG A 7 18.41 -5.23 6.61
C ARG A 7 19.88 -5.53 6.80
N ARG A 8 20.68 -4.55 7.25
CA ARG A 8 22.13 -4.72 7.46
C ARG A 8 22.46 -5.73 8.55
N SER A 9 21.53 -6.00 9.48
CA SER A 9 21.70 -6.98 10.55
C SER A 9 21.40 -8.43 10.16
N LEU A 10 20.95 -8.67 8.92
CA LEU A 10 20.60 -10.01 8.41
C LEU A 10 21.76 -10.65 7.64
N THR A 11 21.86 -11.97 7.67
CA THR A 11 22.80 -12.74 6.84
C THR A 11 22.42 -12.68 5.35
N THR A 12 23.36 -13.00 4.44
CA THR A 12 23.12 -12.96 2.98
C THR A 12 21.92 -13.79 2.55
N ASN A 13 21.76 -15.00 3.11
CA ASN A 13 20.62 -15.88 2.82
C ASN A 13 19.28 -15.26 3.31
N GLN A 14 19.30 -14.60 4.47
CA GLN A 14 18.13 -13.91 5.01
C GLN A 14 17.76 -12.68 4.16
N GLN A 15 18.74 -11.90 3.71
CA GLN A 15 18.49 -10.76 2.82
C GLN A 15 17.87 -11.20 1.49
N LEU A 16 18.35 -12.30 0.91
CA LEU A 16 17.77 -12.87 -0.32
C LEU A 16 16.32 -13.31 -0.12
N MET A 17 16.01 -13.97 1.00
CA MET A 17 14.64 -14.38 1.34
C MET A 17 13.70 -13.18 1.55
N VAL A 18 14.15 -12.17 2.30
CA VAL A 18 13.39 -10.92 2.50
C VAL A 18 13.13 -10.23 1.17
N ASN A 19 14.14 -10.11 0.30
CA ASN A 19 13.99 -9.51 -1.03
C ASN A 19 12.99 -10.27 -1.89
N ALA A 20 13.08 -11.60 -1.94
CA ALA A 20 12.17 -12.43 -2.73
C ALA A 20 10.72 -12.32 -2.23
N GLU A 21 10.49 -12.32 -0.91
CA GLU A 21 9.14 -12.19 -0.36
C GLU A 21 8.59 -10.76 -0.49
N PHE A 22 9.47 -9.75 -0.39
CA PHE A 22 9.11 -8.34 -0.57
C PHE A 22 8.71 -8.05 -2.02
N GLU A 23 9.57 -8.36 -3.00
CA GLU A 23 9.28 -8.10 -4.41
C GLU A 23 8.03 -8.86 -4.90
N LYS A 24 7.75 -10.04 -4.34
CA LYS A 24 6.51 -10.79 -4.65
C LYS A 24 5.24 -10.13 -4.13
N ARG A 25 5.31 -9.40 -3.01
CA ARG A 25 4.13 -8.84 -2.31
C ARG A 25 4.01 -7.31 -2.44
N LYS A 26 5.07 -6.65 -2.90
CA LYS A 26 5.15 -5.21 -3.09
C LYS A 26 4.02 -4.73 -4.00
N ARG A 27 3.38 -3.63 -3.59
CA ARG A 27 2.32 -2.99 -4.37
C ARG A 27 2.93 -1.94 -5.28
N SER A 28 2.51 -1.92 -6.55
CA SER A 28 2.99 -0.95 -7.52
C SER A 28 2.16 0.33 -7.47
N LYS A 29 2.83 1.47 -7.29
CA LYS A 29 2.21 2.80 -7.42
C LYS A 29 1.59 3.00 -8.79
N LEU A 30 2.27 2.51 -9.83
CA LEU A 30 1.86 2.68 -11.22
C LEU A 30 0.51 1.99 -11.47
N ILE A 31 0.34 0.79 -10.91
CA ILE A 31 -0.94 0.05 -10.96
C ILE A 31 -2.02 0.80 -10.17
N ALA A 32 -1.70 1.35 -9.00
CA ALA A 32 -2.64 2.14 -8.21
C ALA A 32 -3.12 3.41 -8.94
N TYR A 33 -2.20 4.12 -9.62
CA TYR A 33 -2.53 5.28 -10.47
C TYR A 33 -3.34 4.89 -11.71
N LEU A 34 -3.03 3.75 -12.34
CA LEU A 34 -3.80 3.25 -13.48
C LEU A 34 -5.23 2.91 -13.05
N LEU A 35 -5.40 2.20 -11.92
CA LEU A 35 -6.74 1.98 -11.35
C LEU A 35 -7.43 3.29 -10.97
N TRP A 36 -6.69 4.31 -10.54
CA TRP A 36 -7.27 5.63 -10.26
C TRP A 36 -7.76 6.34 -11.53
N ILE A 37 -7.07 6.23 -12.67
CA ILE A 37 -7.55 6.81 -13.94
C ILE A 37 -8.82 6.09 -14.43
N PHE A 38 -8.86 4.75 -14.34
CA PHE A 38 -9.98 3.96 -14.86
C PHE A 38 -11.18 3.86 -13.89
N LEU A 39 -10.95 3.83 -12.58
CA LEU A 39 -11.98 3.69 -11.53
C LEU A 39 -12.08 4.92 -10.60
N GLY A 40 -11.41 6.03 -10.90
CA GLY A 40 -11.32 7.22 -10.04
C GLY A 40 -12.66 7.86 -9.73
N ILE A 41 -13.57 7.87 -10.70
CA ILE A 41 -14.95 8.36 -10.53
C ILE A 41 -15.76 7.43 -9.61
N LEU A 42 -15.45 6.14 -9.62
CA LEU A 42 -16.14 5.10 -8.85
C LEU A 42 -15.45 4.77 -7.51
N GLY A 43 -14.31 5.40 -7.18
CA GLY A 43 -13.57 5.15 -5.94
C GLY A 43 -12.91 3.76 -5.82
N GLY A 44 -12.87 2.98 -6.89
CA GLY A 44 -12.42 1.57 -6.85
C GLY A 44 -10.91 1.38 -6.66
N HIS A 45 -10.10 2.41 -6.93
CA HIS A 45 -8.65 2.37 -6.72
C HIS A 45 -8.27 2.14 -5.24
N ARG A 46 -9.16 2.47 -4.29
CA ARG A 46 -8.95 2.21 -2.85
C ARG A 46 -9.03 0.74 -2.46
N PHE A 47 -9.71 -0.10 -3.25
CA PHE A 47 -9.71 -1.56 -3.03
C PHE A 47 -8.32 -2.16 -3.23
N TYR A 48 -7.46 -1.55 -4.06
CA TYR A 48 -6.10 -2.05 -4.29
C TYR A 48 -5.17 -1.87 -3.07
N SER A 49 -5.43 -0.86 -2.24
CA SER A 49 -4.66 -0.61 -1.01
C SER A 49 -5.09 -1.50 0.17
N GLY A 50 -6.09 -2.38 0.02
CA GLY A 50 -6.50 -3.35 1.05
C GLY A 50 -7.37 -2.78 2.18
N ASP A 51 -7.62 -1.47 2.21
CA ASP A 51 -8.52 -0.81 3.16
C ASP A 51 -9.98 -0.86 2.63
N ASN A 52 -10.57 -2.06 2.55
CA ASN A 52 -11.92 -2.27 2.02
C ASN A 52 -13.00 -1.44 2.75
N GLY A 53 -12.86 -1.22 4.07
CA GLY A 53 -13.81 -0.41 4.84
C GLY A 53 -13.81 1.08 4.46
N ILE A 54 -12.64 1.62 4.14
CA ILE A 54 -12.47 3.01 3.70
C ILE A 54 -12.84 3.15 2.21
N ALA A 55 -12.72 2.09 1.42
CA ALA A 55 -13.20 2.05 0.04
C ALA A 55 -14.73 2.16 -0.03
N VAL A 56 -15.46 1.39 0.79
CA VAL A 56 -16.94 1.42 0.83
C VAL A 56 -17.46 2.79 1.28
N GLY A 57 -16.90 3.38 2.34
CA GLY A 57 -17.30 4.72 2.79
C GLY A 57 -17.10 5.80 1.73
N MET A 58 -16.04 5.69 0.92
CA MET A 58 -15.78 6.64 -0.16
C MET A 58 -16.74 6.48 -1.34
N ILE A 59 -17.14 5.25 -1.69
CA ILE A 59 -18.15 5.01 -2.73
C ILE A 59 -19.48 5.68 -2.36
N VAL A 60 -19.91 5.55 -1.11
CA VAL A 60 -21.13 6.20 -0.62
C VAL A 60 -21.02 7.72 -0.73
N VAL A 61 -19.88 8.31 -0.32
CA VAL A 61 -19.62 9.75 -0.46
C VAL A 61 -19.57 10.18 -1.93
N SER A 62 -18.98 9.39 -2.83
CA SER A 62 -18.93 9.67 -4.27
C SER A 62 -20.32 9.64 -4.90
N VAL A 63 -21.17 8.68 -4.53
CA VAL A 63 -22.56 8.59 -5.01
C VAL A 63 -23.41 9.76 -4.50
N ILE A 64 -23.22 10.18 -3.25
CA ILE A 64 -23.88 11.39 -2.71
C ILE A 64 -23.36 12.65 -3.40
N SER A 65 -22.04 12.73 -3.66
CA SER A 65 -21.41 13.87 -4.33
C SER A 65 -21.79 14.00 -5.80
N TRP A 66 -22.17 12.89 -6.47
CA TRP A 66 -22.68 12.89 -7.84
C TRP A 66 -23.96 13.72 -8.01
N PHE A 67 -24.78 13.81 -6.95
CA PHE A 67 -25.99 14.65 -6.94
C PHE A 67 -25.70 16.15 -6.74
N LEU A 68 -24.49 16.54 -6.34
CA LEU A 68 -24.16 17.92 -5.90
C LEU A 68 -23.27 18.70 -6.89
N MET A 69 -23.47 18.51 -8.20
CA MET A 69 -22.93 19.42 -9.24
C MET A 69 -21.38 19.42 -9.33
N PHE A 70 -20.78 18.27 -9.66
CA PHE A 70 -19.45 17.97 -10.28
C PHE A 70 -18.14 18.76 -9.96
N ILE A 71 -18.18 19.99 -9.47
CA ILE A 71 -17.02 20.83 -9.11
C ILE A 71 -16.23 20.28 -7.91
N PRO A 72 -16.84 19.71 -6.85
CA PRO A 72 -16.07 19.17 -5.72
C PRO A 72 -15.20 17.96 -6.10
N ILE A 73 -15.63 17.20 -7.13
CA ILE A 73 -15.02 15.92 -7.52
C ILE A 73 -13.63 16.13 -8.12
N THR A 74 -13.43 17.19 -8.91
CA THR A 74 -12.13 17.48 -9.53
C THR A 74 -11.08 17.95 -8.51
N VAL A 75 -11.46 18.82 -7.57
CA VAL A 75 -10.56 19.24 -6.48
C VAL A 75 -10.19 18.04 -5.59
N TRP A 76 -11.17 17.19 -5.28
CA TRP A 76 -10.96 15.97 -4.52
C TRP A 76 -10.05 14.98 -5.25
N ALA A 77 -10.24 14.78 -6.55
CA ALA A 77 -9.40 13.92 -7.38
C ALA A 77 -7.92 14.32 -7.34
N ILE A 78 -7.63 15.63 -7.39
CA ILE A 78 -6.24 16.14 -7.28
C ILE A 78 -5.63 15.80 -5.93
N ILE A 79 -6.38 16.02 -4.83
CA ILE A 79 -5.92 15.70 -3.47
C ILE A 79 -5.65 14.19 -3.33
N ASP A 80 -6.52 13.37 -3.91
CA ASP A 80 -6.45 11.91 -3.84
C ASP A 80 -5.22 11.35 -4.58
N VAL A 81 -4.80 11.97 -5.70
CA VAL A 81 -3.57 11.61 -6.43
C VAL A 81 -2.32 11.67 -5.54
N PHE A 82 -2.24 12.63 -4.62
CA PHE A 82 -1.12 12.77 -3.68
C PHE A 82 -1.23 11.78 -2.50
N LEU A 83 -2.46 11.45 -2.09
CA LEU A 83 -2.72 10.49 -1.00
C LEU A 83 -2.39 9.06 -1.40
N ILE A 84 -2.68 8.64 -2.64
CA ILE A 84 -2.41 7.28 -3.12
C ILE A 84 -0.92 6.94 -3.01
N GLY A 85 -0.04 7.84 -3.47
CA GLY A 85 1.41 7.65 -3.41
C GLY A 85 1.89 7.40 -1.98
N LYS A 86 1.51 8.28 -1.05
CA LYS A 86 1.85 8.16 0.39
C LYS A 86 1.34 6.85 0.99
N ARG A 87 0.17 6.40 0.58
CA ARG A 87 -0.46 5.18 1.13
C ARG A 87 0.23 3.92 0.64
N ILE A 88 0.58 3.85 -0.64
CA ILE A 88 1.35 2.73 -1.20
C ILE A 88 2.74 2.67 -0.56
N ASP A 89 3.38 3.81 -0.30
CA ASP A 89 4.67 3.85 0.41
C ASP A 89 4.55 3.27 1.82
N LYS A 90 3.54 3.71 2.58
CA LYS A 90 3.29 3.19 3.93
C LYS A 90 3.01 1.69 3.94
N LEU A 91 2.23 1.19 2.98
CA LEU A 91 1.93 -0.24 2.85
C LEU A 91 3.19 -1.07 2.54
N ASN A 92 4.04 -0.56 1.64
CA ASN A 92 5.30 -1.23 1.30
C ASN A 92 6.28 -1.21 2.50
N GLU A 93 6.37 -0.11 3.24
CA GLU A 93 7.20 0.00 4.44
C GLU A 93 6.74 -0.96 5.56
N GLN A 94 5.43 -1.06 5.76
CA GLN A 94 4.85 -2.01 6.71
C GLN A 94 5.11 -3.47 6.30
N LEU A 95 4.88 -3.78 5.03
CA LEU A 95 5.15 -5.11 4.46
C LEU A 95 6.61 -5.52 4.66
N GLU A 96 7.55 -4.61 4.38
CA GLU A 96 8.98 -4.84 4.57
C GLU A 96 9.31 -5.15 6.04
N THR A 97 8.76 -4.37 6.97
CA THR A 97 8.95 -4.58 8.41
C THR A 97 8.40 -5.94 8.86
N THR A 98 7.21 -6.33 8.39
CA THR A 98 6.61 -7.63 8.69
C THR A 98 7.45 -8.80 8.18
N ILE A 99 7.97 -8.71 6.95
CA ILE A 99 8.81 -9.75 6.36
C ILE A 99 10.13 -9.89 7.13
N ILE A 100 10.78 -8.76 7.47
CA ILE A 100 12.01 -8.77 8.27
C ILE A 100 11.79 -9.41 9.65
N GLN A 101 10.70 -9.05 10.33
CA GLN A 101 10.35 -9.65 11.63
C GLN A 101 10.11 -11.16 11.51
N LYS A 102 9.39 -11.60 10.48
CA LYS A 102 9.10 -13.01 10.24
C LYS A 102 10.38 -13.82 9.99
N VAL A 103 11.29 -13.33 9.16
CA VAL A 103 12.59 -13.99 8.89
C VAL A 103 13.46 -14.04 10.14
N LYS A 104 13.47 -12.98 10.95
CA LYS A 104 14.20 -12.95 12.24
C LYS A 104 13.66 -13.99 13.23
N MET A 105 12.33 -14.12 13.33
CA MET A 105 11.69 -15.11 14.22
C MET A 105 11.97 -16.55 13.80
N ILE A 106 11.88 -16.87 12.50
CA ILE A 106 12.17 -18.23 11.98
C ILE A 106 13.58 -18.65 12.38
N ASN A 107 14.56 -17.76 12.28
CA ASN A 107 15.93 -18.08 12.64
C ASN A 107 16.11 -18.38 14.14
N ILE A 108 15.53 -17.55 15.01
CA ILE A 108 15.62 -17.75 16.47
C ILE A 108 15.12 -19.14 16.86
N VAL A 109 13.98 -19.56 16.29
CA VAL A 109 13.38 -20.87 16.56
C VAL A 109 14.23 -22.03 16.00
N THR A 110 14.93 -21.83 14.89
CA THR A 110 15.74 -22.89 14.26
C THR A 110 17.13 -23.05 14.92
N THR A 111 17.62 -22.01 15.60
CA THR A 111 18.88 -22.05 16.37
C THR A 111 18.73 -22.46 17.83
N THR A 112 17.52 -22.80 18.29
CA THR A 112 17.26 -23.33 19.64
C THR A 112 16.94 -24.82 19.55
#